data_AF-A0A496WMD6-F1
#
_entry.id   AF-A0A496WMD6-F1
#
_cell.length_a   1.000
_cell.length_b   1.000
_cell.length_c   1.000
_cell.angle_alpha   90.00
_cell.angle_beta   90.00
_cell.angle_gamma   90.00
#
_symmetry.space_group_name_H-M   'P 1'
#
loop_
_entity.id
_entity.type
_entity.pdbx_description
1 polymer ?
#
loop_
_entity_poly.entity_id
_entity_poly.type
_entity_poly.pdbx_seq_one_letter_code
_entity_poly.pdbx_strand_id
1 'polypeptide(L)'
;MMNTTKDNEVEFIQSEVSSRVATYYDPEDNIHTDFVPRTKAEISRIVNEFMAGDMTITGDEIDLPESFLRTPTQQDLDGKDCYERKEVVKALSKLQYKLISLQNNSEPLTTKQIKKELLEDIRQDDTEIVEKKVNLLDERSIDFVGMMFDAITDDNTISEIITNLIKRLQIPVMKIAMSDSSLFSNEEHSARVIVNLLTTASRGINTEKDRLFKNLEAIVDNILNEYDTDIAVFDNAALVLRGIIDTEEDAANHVEKQQQKQIIQNHARKIVTTQYKIVARNKKIPDNIRPLILKNWSTLMLNRYLRFGRGSSQWTQSVLLLKLLLKCMQPIKFKSQYTMVSNNHVVLAESVDDELAQTKQNKQDISSQLTLLKSHFTTIIGDCDFQEIDDNEKQRTENELNLDDDETELLEIKQQVEKAEQKLSMLASDTKPGAWYEVYTGENKALRRLKLSIILNDAAQLIFVDRKGIKVIEKDADEFAREIADNRSRIIADHSTFDHALGMVIGAIAA
;
A
#
# COMPACT_ATOMS: atom_id res chain seq x y z
N MET A 1 -66.82 -67.04 -4.56
CA MET A 1 -66.64 -66.48 -3.20
C MET A 1 -65.19 -66.05 -3.09
N MET A 2 -64.96 -64.75 -2.77
CA MET A 2 -63.82 -64.17 -2.01
C MET A 2 -62.38 -64.55 -2.43
N ASN A 3 -61.37 -63.69 -2.48
CA ASN A 3 -61.20 -62.29 -2.08
C ASN A 3 -59.95 -61.74 -2.79
N THR A 4 -60.00 -60.44 -3.01
CA THR A 4 -58.88 -59.52 -3.25
C THR A 4 -57.79 -59.58 -2.18
N THR A 5 -56.53 -59.42 -2.59
CA THR A 5 -55.52 -58.70 -1.79
C THR A 5 -54.62 -57.91 -2.75
N LYS A 6 -54.68 -56.59 -2.64
CA LYS A 6 -53.83 -55.61 -3.33
C LYS A 6 -52.42 -55.69 -2.74
N ASP A 7 -51.42 -55.65 -3.61
CA ASP A 7 -50.05 -55.26 -3.25
C ASP A 7 -50.09 -53.80 -2.76
N ASN A 8 -49.68 -53.60 -1.51
CA ASN A 8 -49.36 -52.28 -0.97
C ASN A 8 -47.86 -52.06 -1.20
N GLU A 9 -47.51 -51.37 -2.27
CA GLU A 9 -46.26 -50.63 -2.35
C GLU A 9 -46.32 -49.51 -1.30
N VAL A 10 -45.45 -49.59 -0.30
CA VAL A 10 -45.23 -48.51 0.65
C VAL A 10 -44.26 -47.54 -0.02
N GLU A 11 -44.80 -46.56 -0.75
CA GLU A 11 -44.05 -45.34 -1.08
C GLU A 11 -43.70 -44.62 0.23
N PHE A 12 -42.43 -44.69 0.61
CA PHE A 12 -41.87 -43.77 1.60
C PHE A 12 -41.84 -42.37 0.96
N ILE A 13 -42.90 -41.61 1.16
CA ILE A 13 -42.92 -40.17 0.88
C ILE A 13 -41.98 -39.54 1.92
N GLN A 14 -40.73 -39.29 1.54
CA GLN A 14 -39.84 -38.39 2.27
C GLN A 14 -40.47 -36.99 2.18
N SER A 15 -40.91 -36.44 3.32
CA SER A 15 -41.42 -35.07 3.36
C SER A 15 -40.28 -34.09 3.09
N GLU A 16 -40.30 -33.48 1.90
CA GLU A 16 -39.46 -32.34 1.55
C GLU A 16 -39.72 -31.18 2.54
N VAL A 17 -38.65 -30.71 3.17
CA VAL A 17 -38.69 -29.50 4.01
C VAL A 17 -38.75 -28.30 3.07
N SER A 18 -39.65 -27.35 3.35
CA SER A 18 -39.86 -26.13 2.55
C SER A 18 -38.61 -25.23 2.56
N SER A 19 -37.67 -25.47 1.65
CA SER A 19 -36.53 -24.58 1.40
C SER A 19 -36.90 -23.46 0.42
N ARG A 20 -36.35 -22.26 0.62
CA ARG A 20 -36.52 -21.14 -0.31
C ARG A 20 -35.46 -21.24 -1.42
N VAL A 21 -35.89 -21.14 -2.67
CA VAL A 21 -35.02 -21.22 -3.86
C VAL A 21 -34.50 -19.82 -4.18
N ALA A 22 -33.18 -19.64 -4.30
CA ALA A 22 -32.60 -18.40 -4.81
C ALA A 22 -32.73 -18.37 -6.34
N THR A 23 -33.46 -17.37 -6.88
CA THR A 23 -33.74 -17.27 -8.31
C THR A 23 -32.93 -16.18 -9.01
N TYR A 24 -32.34 -16.58 -10.14
CA TYR A 24 -31.55 -15.90 -11.19
C TYR A 24 -31.91 -14.45 -11.56
N TYR A 25 -30.91 -13.69 -12.05
CA TYR A 25 -31.04 -12.36 -12.66
C TYR A 25 -30.92 -12.43 -14.19
N ASP A 26 -32.00 -12.09 -14.91
CA ASP A 26 -31.95 -11.85 -16.36
C ASP A 26 -31.86 -10.33 -16.65
N PRO A 27 -30.74 -9.83 -17.20
CA PRO A 27 -30.54 -8.42 -17.50
C PRO A 27 -31.46 -7.86 -18.61
N GLU A 28 -32.12 -8.68 -19.42
CA GLU A 28 -32.96 -8.19 -20.52
C GLU A 28 -34.42 -7.88 -20.11
N ASP A 29 -34.96 -8.58 -19.11
CA ASP A 29 -36.42 -8.58 -18.83
C ASP A 29 -36.89 -7.63 -17.72
N ASN A 30 -35.98 -6.97 -16.99
CA ASN A 30 -36.26 -5.87 -16.04
C ASN A 30 -37.45 -6.12 -15.06
N ILE A 31 -37.59 -7.35 -14.56
CA ILE A 31 -38.54 -7.69 -13.48
C ILE A 31 -37.82 -7.54 -12.13
N HIS A 32 -38.45 -6.81 -11.20
CA HIS A 32 -37.95 -6.66 -9.84
C HIS A 32 -38.03 -7.99 -9.08
N THR A 33 -36.88 -8.50 -8.65
CA THR A 33 -36.78 -9.45 -7.54
C THR A 33 -35.85 -8.85 -6.48
N ASP A 34 -36.32 -8.81 -5.24
CA ASP A 34 -35.50 -8.42 -4.10
C ASP A 34 -34.32 -9.40 -3.97
N PHE A 35 -33.17 -8.91 -3.48
CA PHE A 35 -31.95 -9.67 -3.13
C PHE A 35 -30.82 -9.75 -4.17
N VAL A 36 -30.24 -8.59 -4.47
CA VAL A 36 -28.77 -8.49 -4.55
C VAL A 36 -28.30 -7.97 -3.19
N PRO A 37 -27.46 -8.66 -2.42
CA PRO A 37 -26.96 -8.13 -1.16
C PRO A 37 -26.15 -6.85 -1.43
N ARG A 38 -26.66 -5.72 -0.97
CA ARG A 38 -26.02 -4.40 -1.12
C ARG A 38 -25.16 -4.05 0.09
N THR A 39 -25.26 -4.84 1.18
CA THR A 39 -24.54 -4.63 2.43
C THR A 39 -23.88 -5.90 2.96
N LYS A 40 -22.77 -5.75 3.69
CA LYS A 40 -22.05 -6.87 4.33
C LYS A 40 -22.90 -7.66 5.33
N ALA A 41 -23.88 -7.02 5.97
CA ALA A 41 -24.81 -7.68 6.88
C ALA A 41 -25.80 -8.60 6.14
N GLU A 42 -26.21 -8.24 4.93
CA GLU A 42 -27.04 -9.09 4.06
C GLU A 42 -26.23 -10.29 3.56
N ILE A 43 -24.95 -10.10 3.24
CA ILE A 43 -24.01 -11.17 2.90
C ILE A 43 -23.94 -12.22 4.02
N SER A 44 -23.65 -11.81 5.26
CA SER A 44 -23.58 -12.74 6.40
C SER A 44 -24.91 -13.47 6.64
N ARG A 45 -26.04 -12.80 6.40
CA ARG A 45 -27.37 -13.41 6.54
C ARG A 45 -27.64 -14.47 5.49
N ILE A 46 -27.34 -14.20 4.22
CA ILE A 46 -27.48 -15.14 3.09
C ILE A 46 -26.63 -16.38 3.32
N VAL A 47 -25.38 -16.19 3.74
CA VAL A 47 -24.49 -17.32 4.06
C VAL A 47 -25.06 -18.13 5.21
N ASN A 48 -25.55 -17.50 6.28
CA ASN A 48 -26.17 -18.23 7.39
C ASN A 48 -27.41 -19.03 6.97
N GLU A 49 -28.32 -18.45 6.18
CA GLU A 49 -29.52 -19.14 5.69
C GLU A 49 -29.13 -20.32 4.77
N PHE A 50 -28.08 -20.18 3.97
CA PHE A 50 -27.52 -21.27 3.16
C PHE A 50 -26.85 -22.38 4.00
N MET A 51 -26.04 -22.00 4.99
CA MET A 51 -25.33 -22.91 5.89
C MET A 51 -26.27 -23.62 6.87
N ALA A 52 -27.42 -23.02 7.20
CA ALA A 52 -28.47 -23.64 8.02
C ALA A 52 -29.34 -24.64 7.23
N GLY A 53 -29.23 -24.66 5.90
CA GLY A 53 -30.04 -25.52 5.03
C GLY A 53 -31.40 -24.90 4.63
N ASP A 54 -31.68 -23.67 5.04
CA ASP A 54 -32.94 -22.97 4.73
C ASP A 54 -33.02 -22.50 3.26
N MET A 55 -31.86 -22.48 2.58
CA MET A 55 -31.70 -22.08 1.18
C MET A 55 -30.88 -23.09 0.38
N THR A 56 -31.28 -23.31 -0.87
CA THR A 56 -30.52 -24.03 -1.91
C THR A 56 -30.31 -23.11 -3.11
N ILE A 57 -29.21 -23.34 -3.83
CA ILE A 57 -28.85 -22.56 -5.01
C ILE A 57 -29.20 -23.40 -6.24
N THR A 58 -29.92 -22.81 -7.18
CA THR A 58 -30.22 -23.43 -8.47
C THR A 58 -29.56 -22.57 -9.55
N GLY A 59 -28.49 -23.06 -10.16
CA GLY A 59 -27.81 -22.38 -11.26
C GLY A 59 -27.17 -23.39 -12.20
N ASP A 60 -27.45 -23.26 -13.51
CA ASP A 60 -26.91 -24.11 -14.59
C ASP A 60 -25.61 -23.53 -15.21
N GLU A 61 -25.21 -22.31 -14.84
CA GLU A 61 -24.11 -21.57 -15.52
C GLU A 61 -22.77 -21.55 -14.75
N ILE A 62 -22.73 -22.03 -13.50
CA ILE A 62 -21.52 -22.02 -12.65
C ILE A 62 -21.26 -23.44 -12.13
N ASP A 63 -20.01 -23.88 -12.23
CA ASP A 63 -19.52 -25.22 -11.83
C ASP A 63 -19.49 -25.33 -10.28
N LEU A 64 -20.66 -25.22 -9.65
CA LEU A 64 -20.85 -25.27 -8.21
C LEU A 64 -20.71 -26.72 -7.69
N PRO A 65 -20.16 -26.92 -6.48
CA PRO A 65 -20.08 -28.25 -5.89
C PRO A 65 -21.47 -28.87 -5.71
N GLU A 66 -21.59 -30.19 -5.93
CA GLU A 66 -22.87 -30.92 -5.86
C GLU A 66 -23.63 -30.73 -4.52
N SER A 67 -22.92 -30.41 -3.44
CA SER A 67 -23.48 -30.13 -2.11
C SER A 67 -24.34 -28.85 -2.04
N PHE A 68 -24.13 -27.89 -2.94
CA PHE A 68 -24.88 -26.62 -3.01
C PHE A 68 -26.23 -26.79 -3.70
N LEU A 69 -26.32 -27.79 -4.59
CA LEU A 69 -27.48 -28.09 -5.42
C LEU A 69 -28.46 -29.06 -4.72
N ARG A 70 -27.99 -29.83 -3.73
CA ARG A 70 -28.81 -30.83 -3.03
C ARG A 70 -29.62 -30.19 -1.90
N THR A 71 -30.93 -30.42 -1.84
CA THR A 71 -31.80 -30.02 -0.71
C THR A 71 -31.53 -30.87 0.52
N PRO A 72 -31.51 -30.30 1.75
CA PRO A 72 -31.37 -31.08 2.97
C PRO A 72 -32.59 -31.99 3.16
N THR A 73 -32.36 -33.30 3.19
CA THR A 73 -33.41 -34.29 3.47
C THR A 73 -33.60 -34.42 4.98
N GLN A 74 -34.79 -34.80 5.46
CA GLN A 74 -35.01 -35.16 6.88
C GLN A 74 -34.02 -36.23 7.39
N GLN A 75 -33.51 -37.10 6.51
CA GLN A 75 -32.46 -38.07 6.83
C GLN A 75 -31.06 -37.43 7.05
N ASP A 76 -30.74 -36.35 6.33
CA ASP A 76 -29.49 -35.59 6.51
C ASP A 76 -29.52 -34.79 7.83
N LEU A 77 -30.72 -34.35 8.24
CA LEU A 77 -30.98 -33.69 9.53
C LEU A 77 -31.02 -34.68 10.71
N ASP A 78 -31.53 -35.90 10.49
CA ASP A 78 -31.61 -36.98 11.49
C ASP A 78 -30.31 -37.80 11.61
N GLY A 79 -29.34 -37.61 10.70
CA GLY A 79 -28.00 -38.21 10.75
C GLY A 79 -27.92 -39.73 10.53
N LYS A 80 -28.99 -40.37 10.03
CA LYS A 80 -28.97 -41.80 9.69
C LYS A 80 -28.29 -41.98 8.32
N ASP A 81 -27.26 -42.83 8.27
CA ASP A 81 -26.40 -43.11 7.11
C ASP A 81 -25.35 -42.04 6.74
N CYS A 82 -25.07 -41.11 7.68
CA CYS A 82 -23.97 -40.15 7.55
C CYS A 82 -22.82 -40.47 8.52
N TYR A 83 -21.57 -40.13 8.14
CA TYR A 83 -20.44 -40.16 9.08
C TYR A 83 -20.67 -39.16 10.21
N GLU A 84 -20.34 -39.54 11.44
CA GLU A 84 -20.44 -38.60 12.55
C GLU A 84 -19.42 -37.48 12.37
N ARG A 85 -19.79 -36.24 12.76
CA ARG A 85 -18.90 -35.07 12.68
C ARG A 85 -17.51 -35.33 13.30
N LYS A 86 -17.44 -36.15 14.35
CA LYS A 86 -16.18 -36.56 15.00
C LYS A 86 -15.29 -37.43 14.11
N GLU A 87 -15.87 -38.30 13.29
CA GLU A 87 -15.15 -39.18 12.37
C GLU A 87 -14.56 -38.38 11.20
N VAL A 88 -15.34 -37.43 10.67
CA VAL A 88 -14.91 -36.51 9.61
C VAL A 88 -13.77 -35.61 10.12
N VAL A 89 -13.89 -35.03 11.32
CA VAL A 89 -12.81 -34.22 11.93
C VAL A 89 -11.56 -35.06 12.19
N LYS A 90 -11.71 -36.32 12.63
CA LYS A 90 -10.58 -37.25 12.85
C LYS A 90 -9.87 -37.59 11.53
N ALA A 91 -10.60 -37.81 10.45
CA ALA A 91 -10.03 -38.01 9.12
C ALA A 91 -9.31 -36.75 8.62
N LEU A 92 -9.90 -35.56 8.80
CA LEU A 92 -9.22 -34.28 8.51
C LEU A 92 -7.96 -34.09 9.36
N SER A 93 -7.94 -34.51 10.64
CA SER A 93 -6.72 -34.50 11.46
C SER A 93 -5.67 -35.46 10.91
N LYS A 94 -6.03 -36.69 10.53
CA LYS A 94 -5.08 -37.63 9.90
C LYS A 94 -4.49 -37.09 8.61
N LEU A 95 -5.32 -36.51 7.74
CA LEU A 95 -4.90 -35.89 6.48
C LEU A 95 -3.99 -34.69 6.75
N GLN A 96 -4.32 -33.84 7.72
CA GLN A 96 -3.46 -32.74 8.15
C GLN A 96 -2.09 -33.23 8.63
N TYR A 97 -2.03 -34.27 9.49
CA TYR A 97 -0.75 -34.84 9.93
C TYR A 97 0.04 -35.48 8.79
N LYS A 98 -0.64 -36.14 7.84
CA LYS A 98 -0.02 -36.71 6.63
C LYS A 98 0.61 -35.59 5.78
N LEU A 99 -0.09 -34.48 5.56
CA LEU A 99 0.42 -33.31 4.85
C LEU A 99 1.58 -32.62 5.56
N ILE A 100 1.51 -32.49 6.89
CA ILE A 100 2.61 -31.94 7.70
C ILE A 100 3.85 -32.84 7.58
N SER A 101 3.68 -34.17 7.61
CA SER A 101 4.77 -35.14 7.54
C SER A 101 5.48 -35.20 6.18
N LEU A 102 4.80 -34.80 5.10
CA LEU A 102 5.33 -34.82 3.73
C LEU A 102 6.27 -33.64 3.40
N GLN A 103 6.51 -32.73 4.34
CA GLN A 103 7.38 -31.53 4.24
C GLN A 103 7.13 -30.63 3.02
N ASN A 104 6.66 -29.39 3.27
CA ASN A 104 6.79 -28.10 2.56
C ASN A 104 6.92 -27.96 1.01
N ASN A 105 6.99 -29.04 0.23
CA ASN A 105 7.21 -29.06 -1.23
C ASN A 105 6.09 -29.78 -1.98
N SER A 106 5.03 -30.23 -1.31
CA SER A 106 3.85 -30.76 -1.98
C SER A 106 2.97 -29.59 -2.40
N GLU A 107 2.49 -29.60 -3.65
CA GLU A 107 1.50 -28.64 -4.12
C GLU A 107 0.30 -28.65 -3.17
N PRO A 108 -0.27 -27.47 -2.84
CA PRO A 108 -1.42 -27.40 -1.97
C PRO A 108 -2.60 -28.14 -2.63
N LEU A 109 -3.16 -29.11 -1.89
CA LEU A 109 -4.26 -29.94 -2.38
C LEU A 109 -5.50 -29.09 -2.70
N THR A 110 -6.15 -29.38 -3.82
CA THR A 110 -7.46 -28.79 -4.14
C THR A 110 -8.54 -29.38 -3.24
N THR A 111 -9.61 -28.63 -2.98
CA THR A 111 -10.81 -29.07 -2.23
C THR A 111 -11.34 -30.44 -2.71
N LYS A 112 -11.35 -30.68 -4.03
CA LYS A 112 -11.74 -31.97 -4.63
C LYS A 112 -10.80 -33.13 -4.24
N GLN A 113 -9.50 -32.86 -4.09
CA GLN A 113 -8.51 -33.85 -3.67
C GLN A 113 -8.61 -34.13 -2.16
N ILE A 114 -8.81 -33.09 -1.34
CA ILE A 114 -9.04 -33.21 0.11
C ILE A 114 -10.26 -34.10 0.35
N LYS A 115 -11.37 -33.87 -0.37
CA LYS A 115 -12.57 -34.72 -0.28
C LYS A 115 -12.32 -36.17 -0.69
N LYS A 116 -11.59 -36.39 -1.78
CA LYS A 116 -11.26 -37.74 -2.26
C LYS A 116 -10.42 -38.51 -1.24
N GLU A 117 -9.36 -37.88 -0.72
CA GLU A 117 -8.52 -38.48 0.32
C GLU A 117 -9.27 -38.71 1.63
N LEU A 118 -10.16 -37.79 2.01
CA LEU A 118 -11.01 -37.94 3.19
C LEU A 118 -11.94 -39.16 3.07
N LEU A 119 -12.59 -39.34 1.92
CA LEU A 119 -13.45 -40.49 1.68
C LEU A 119 -12.65 -41.80 1.61
N GLU A 120 -11.43 -41.78 1.07
CA GLU A 120 -10.53 -42.95 1.08
C GLU A 120 -10.07 -43.32 2.50
N ASP A 121 -9.69 -42.34 3.33
CA ASP A 121 -9.23 -42.57 4.71
C ASP A 121 -10.35 -43.05 5.63
N ILE A 122 -11.56 -42.52 5.48
CA ILE A 122 -12.71 -42.96 6.28
C ILE A 122 -13.12 -44.39 5.87
N ARG A 123 -13.06 -44.74 4.57
CA ARG A 123 -13.31 -46.10 4.06
C ARG A 123 -12.29 -47.14 4.54
N GLN A 124 -11.06 -46.74 4.87
CA GLN A 124 -10.05 -47.64 5.42
C GLN A 124 -10.24 -47.93 6.91
N ASP A 125 -10.83 -46.99 7.66
CA ASP A 125 -11.11 -47.16 9.10
C ASP A 125 -12.44 -47.90 9.35
N ASP A 126 -13.44 -47.77 8.46
CA ASP A 126 -14.75 -48.43 8.59
C ASP A 126 -14.76 -49.82 7.91
N THR A 127 -14.78 -50.89 8.72
CA THR A 127 -14.90 -52.29 8.26
C THR A 127 -16.28 -52.66 7.69
N GLU A 128 -17.27 -51.76 7.75
CA GLU A 128 -18.65 -51.98 7.28
C GLU A 128 -18.85 -51.43 5.86
N ILE A 129 -19.37 -52.28 4.96
CA ILE A 129 -19.68 -52.01 3.54
C ILE A 129 -20.96 -51.16 3.42
N VAL A 130 -21.12 -50.12 4.23
CA VAL A 130 -22.20 -49.14 4.06
C VAL A 130 -21.55 -47.89 3.49
N GLU A 131 -21.97 -47.47 2.29
CA GLU A 131 -21.59 -46.19 1.70
C GLU A 131 -22.20 -45.04 2.52
N LYS A 132 -21.67 -44.81 3.72
CA LYS A 132 -22.00 -43.63 4.53
C LYS A 132 -21.50 -42.40 3.80
N LYS A 133 -22.31 -41.34 3.79
CA LYS A 133 -21.96 -40.05 3.17
C LYS A 133 -21.57 -39.03 4.24
N VAL A 134 -20.84 -37.99 3.88
CA VAL A 134 -20.64 -36.85 4.81
C VAL A 134 -22.00 -36.14 4.95
N ASN A 135 -22.32 -35.66 6.16
CA ASN A 135 -23.52 -34.87 6.37
C ASN A 135 -23.53 -33.66 5.42
N LEU A 136 -24.65 -33.39 4.76
CA LEU A 136 -24.78 -32.31 3.78
C LEU A 136 -24.35 -30.93 4.31
N LEU A 137 -24.64 -30.61 5.58
CA LEU A 137 -24.27 -29.31 6.17
C LEU A 137 -22.75 -29.20 6.39
N ASP A 138 -22.13 -30.30 6.81
CA ASP A 138 -20.68 -30.38 6.97
C ASP A 138 -19.99 -30.40 5.60
N GLU A 139 -20.59 -31.04 4.59
CA GLU A 139 -20.11 -31.04 3.21
C GLU A 139 -20.16 -29.64 2.57
N ARG A 140 -21.28 -28.91 2.75
CA ARG A 140 -21.39 -27.50 2.33
C ARG A 140 -20.35 -26.62 3.01
N SER A 141 -20.08 -26.84 4.29
CA SER A 141 -19.07 -26.09 5.04
C SER A 141 -17.67 -26.29 4.46
N ILE A 142 -17.32 -27.55 4.14
CA ILE A 142 -16.03 -27.91 3.54
C ILE A 142 -15.89 -27.25 2.16
N ASP A 143 -16.90 -27.39 1.31
CA ASP A 143 -16.82 -26.85 -0.05
C ASP A 143 -16.81 -25.32 -0.08
N PHE A 144 -17.60 -24.67 0.78
CA PHE A 144 -17.64 -23.22 0.88
C PHE A 144 -16.28 -22.67 1.30
N VAL A 145 -15.66 -23.25 2.34
CA VAL A 145 -14.29 -22.91 2.73
C VAL A 145 -13.32 -23.21 1.58
N GLY A 146 -13.52 -24.28 0.83
CA GLY A 146 -12.76 -24.57 -0.39
C GLY A 146 -12.79 -23.43 -1.41
N MET A 147 -13.98 -23.02 -1.85
CA MET A 147 -14.16 -21.92 -2.81
C MET A 147 -13.58 -20.60 -2.29
N MET A 148 -13.68 -20.36 -0.98
CA MET A 148 -13.08 -19.19 -0.33
C MET A 148 -11.56 -19.16 -0.44
N PHE A 149 -10.89 -20.28 -0.13
CA PHE A 149 -9.43 -20.35 -0.23
C PHE A 149 -8.96 -20.33 -1.69
N ASP A 150 -9.74 -20.87 -2.62
CA ASP A 150 -9.49 -20.74 -4.06
C ASP A 150 -9.57 -19.26 -4.49
N ALA A 151 -10.60 -18.51 -4.07
CA ALA A 151 -10.72 -17.07 -4.32
C ALA A 151 -9.58 -16.24 -3.68
N ILE A 152 -9.12 -16.60 -2.48
CA ILE A 152 -7.94 -15.97 -1.85
C ILE A 152 -6.67 -16.26 -2.66
N THR A 153 -6.60 -17.43 -3.29
CA THR A 153 -5.42 -17.85 -4.07
C THR A 153 -5.34 -17.14 -5.40
N ASP A 154 -6.48 -16.94 -6.05
CA ASP A 154 -6.58 -16.25 -7.32
C ASP A 154 -6.38 -14.73 -7.18
N ASP A 155 -6.36 -14.22 -5.95
CA ASP A 155 -6.09 -12.81 -5.65
C ASP A 155 -4.62 -12.44 -5.90
N ASN A 156 -4.39 -11.71 -7.00
CA ASN A 156 -3.07 -11.23 -7.40
C ASN A 156 -2.46 -10.17 -6.47
N THR A 157 -3.21 -9.64 -5.50
CA THR A 157 -2.68 -8.71 -4.50
C THR A 157 -1.83 -9.41 -3.44
N ILE A 158 -1.96 -10.74 -3.32
CA ILE A 158 -1.21 -11.58 -2.36
C ILE A 158 -0.02 -12.22 -3.08
N SER A 159 1.13 -12.30 -2.40
CA SER A 159 2.33 -12.89 -2.98
C SER A 159 2.22 -14.42 -2.95
N GLU A 160 2.70 -15.11 -3.98
CA GLU A 160 2.64 -16.58 -4.10
C GLU A 160 3.18 -17.30 -2.85
N ILE A 161 4.29 -16.81 -2.30
CA ILE A 161 4.92 -17.32 -1.07
C ILE A 161 3.94 -17.31 0.12
N ILE A 162 3.11 -16.27 0.20
CA ILE A 162 2.13 -16.07 1.27
C ILE A 162 0.86 -16.84 0.99
N THR A 163 0.42 -16.88 -0.27
CA THR A 163 -0.72 -17.70 -0.71
C THR A 163 -0.51 -19.15 -0.32
N ASN A 164 0.69 -19.70 -0.55
CA ASN A 164 1.04 -21.06 -0.12
C ASN A 164 0.96 -21.23 1.40
N LEU A 165 1.42 -20.25 2.18
CA LEU A 165 1.32 -20.27 3.63
C LEU A 165 -0.13 -20.24 4.12
N ILE A 166 -0.97 -19.40 3.51
CA ILE A 166 -2.40 -19.28 3.84
C ILE A 166 -3.12 -20.57 3.49
N LYS A 167 -2.88 -21.16 2.31
CA LYS A 167 -3.51 -22.43 1.90
C LYS A 167 -3.30 -23.56 2.89
N ARG A 168 -2.19 -23.59 3.63
CA ARG A 168 -1.96 -24.59 4.69
C ARG A 168 -3.02 -24.53 5.80
N LEU A 169 -3.61 -23.36 6.04
CA LEU A 169 -4.69 -23.17 7.03
C LEU A 169 -6.07 -23.66 6.54
N GLN A 170 -6.21 -24.10 5.28
CA GLN A 170 -7.48 -24.53 4.72
C GLN A 170 -8.15 -25.63 5.56
N ILE A 171 -7.41 -26.69 5.92
CA ILE A 171 -7.96 -27.81 6.71
C ILE A 171 -8.31 -27.37 8.14
N PRO A 172 -7.44 -26.66 8.90
CA PRO A 172 -7.82 -26.07 10.18
C PRO A 172 -9.08 -25.21 10.11
N VAL A 173 -9.23 -24.38 9.08
CA VAL A 173 -10.42 -23.53 8.92
C VAL A 173 -11.66 -24.33 8.53
N MET A 174 -11.54 -25.40 7.73
CA MET A 174 -12.64 -26.33 7.46
C MET A 174 -13.14 -26.98 8.77
N LYS A 175 -12.23 -27.42 9.64
CA LYS A 175 -12.60 -27.98 10.96
C LYS A 175 -13.32 -26.96 11.85
N ILE A 176 -12.87 -25.71 11.83
CA ILE A 176 -13.55 -24.60 12.52
C ILE A 176 -14.94 -24.39 11.94
N ALA A 177 -15.08 -24.31 10.62
CA ALA A 177 -16.38 -24.08 9.98
C ALA A 177 -17.41 -25.17 10.32
N MET A 178 -16.95 -26.42 10.46
CA MET A 178 -17.80 -27.54 10.89
C MET A 178 -18.17 -27.48 12.39
N SER A 179 -17.31 -26.88 13.22
CA SER A 179 -17.48 -26.84 14.67
C SER A 179 -18.22 -25.58 15.15
N ASP A 180 -17.99 -24.46 14.47
CA ASP A 180 -18.53 -23.14 14.79
C ASP A 180 -19.05 -22.41 13.54
N SER A 181 -20.37 -22.30 13.44
CA SER A 181 -21.05 -21.55 12.39
C SER A 181 -20.81 -20.04 12.45
N SER A 182 -20.34 -19.52 13.60
CA SER A 182 -20.05 -18.09 13.79
C SER A 182 -18.91 -17.60 12.90
N LEU A 183 -18.08 -18.51 12.36
CA LEU A 183 -17.07 -18.21 11.35
C LEU A 183 -17.63 -17.42 10.18
N PHE A 184 -18.90 -17.62 9.78
CA PHE A 184 -19.50 -16.96 8.61
C PHE A 184 -20.26 -15.66 8.95
N SER A 185 -20.64 -15.49 10.21
CA SER A 185 -21.39 -14.30 10.64
C SER A 185 -20.53 -13.25 11.32
N ASN A 186 -19.54 -13.68 12.11
CA ASN A 186 -18.73 -12.79 12.93
C ASN A 186 -17.45 -12.38 12.19
N GLU A 187 -17.33 -11.09 11.90
CA GLU A 187 -16.13 -10.50 11.27
C GLU A 187 -14.90 -10.59 12.18
N GLU A 188 -15.09 -10.59 13.50
CA GLU A 188 -14.02 -10.66 14.49
C GLU A 188 -13.60 -12.10 14.82
N HIS A 189 -14.11 -13.09 14.09
CA HIS A 189 -13.75 -14.48 14.32
C HIS A 189 -12.24 -14.70 14.13
N SER A 190 -11.59 -15.38 15.07
CA SER A 190 -10.14 -15.50 15.19
C SER A 190 -9.47 -16.10 13.95
N ALA A 191 -10.13 -17.07 13.30
CA ALA A 191 -9.67 -17.61 12.02
C ALA A 191 -9.66 -16.57 10.87
N ARG A 192 -10.68 -15.69 10.79
CA ARG A 192 -10.69 -14.58 9.81
C ARG A 192 -9.60 -13.58 10.10
N VAL A 193 -9.47 -13.22 11.38
CA VAL A 193 -8.46 -12.28 11.86
C VAL A 193 -7.06 -12.79 11.53
N ILE A 194 -6.77 -14.08 11.72
CA ILE A 194 -5.47 -14.67 11.34
C ILE A 194 -5.20 -14.52 9.85
N VAL A 195 -6.13 -14.89 8.97
CA VAL A 195 -5.93 -14.78 7.51
C VAL A 195 -5.71 -13.31 7.09
N ASN A 196 -6.50 -12.39 7.65
CA ASN A 196 -6.35 -10.96 7.39
C ASN A 196 -5.03 -10.39 7.93
N LEU A 197 -4.57 -10.83 9.10
CA LEU A 197 -3.29 -10.41 9.67
C LEU A 197 -2.11 -10.99 8.88
N LEU A 198 -2.18 -12.25 8.44
CA LEU A 198 -1.14 -12.87 7.59
C LEU A 198 -0.98 -12.12 6.27
N THR A 199 -2.09 -11.75 5.63
CA THR A 199 -2.08 -10.97 4.38
C THR A 199 -1.60 -9.53 4.59
N THR A 200 -1.99 -8.89 5.69
CA THR A 200 -1.52 -7.53 6.03
C THR A 200 -0.03 -7.49 6.39
N ALA A 201 0.43 -8.40 7.26
CA ALA A 201 1.82 -8.49 7.69
C ALA A 201 2.79 -8.76 6.54
N SER A 202 2.29 -9.43 5.50
CA SER A 202 3.10 -9.92 4.40
C SER A 202 3.15 -9.02 3.17
N ARG A 203 2.44 -7.89 3.16
CA ARG A 203 2.42 -6.92 2.02
C ARG A 203 3.81 -6.53 1.54
N GLY A 204 4.79 -6.45 2.43
CA GLY A 204 6.17 -6.08 2.11
C GLY A 204 7.15 -7.25 1.95
N ILE A 205 6.70 -8.51 2.02
CA ILE A 205 7.57 -9.70 1.92
C ILE A 205 7.78 -10.05 0.45
N ASN A 206 9.04 -10.07 0.02
CA ASN A 206 9.42 -10.44 -1.35
C ASN A 206 10.22 -11.77 -1.42
N THR A 207 10.54 -12.40 -0.28
CA THR A 207 11.41 -13.59 -0.25
C THR A 207 11.17 -14.43 1.02
N GLU A 208 11.18 -15.76 0.88
CA GLU A 208 11.04 -16.73 1.99
C GLU A 208 12.17 -16.65 3.04
N LYS A 209 13.31 -16.06 2.67
CA LYS A 209 14.45 -15.86 3.58
C LYS A 209 14.22 -14.71 4.57
N ASP A 210 13.14 -13.95 4.43
CA ASP A 210 12.82 -12.86 5.35
C ASP A 210 12.58 -13.41 6.77
N ARG A 211 13.07 -12.68 7.78
CA ARG A 211 12.89 -13.03 9.18
C ARG A 211 11.42 -13.17 9.53
N LEU A 212 10.54 -12.27 9.06
CA LEU A 212 9.14 -12.44 9.44
C LEU A 212 8.42 -13.48 8.65
N PHE A 213 8.83 -13.80 7.41
CA PHE A 213 8.24 -14.94 6.75
C PHE A 213 8.41 -16.20 7.62
N LYS A 214 9.61 -16.41 8.18
CA LYS A 214 9.86 -17.49 9.14
C LYS A 214 9.04 -17.39 10.42
N ASN A 215 8.79 -16.18 10.92
CA ASN A 215 7.92 -15.99 12.09
C ASN A 215 6.45 -16.30 11.77
N LEU A 216 5.96 -15.89 10.60
CA LEU A 216 4.61 -16.21 10.12
C LEU A 216 4.47 -17.72 9.90
N GLU A 217 5.47 -18.34 9.29
CA GLU A 217 5.56 -19.80 9.10
C GLU A 217 5.50 -20.54 10.44
N ALA A 218 6.28 -20.11 11.44
CA ALA A 218 6.24 -20.70 12.77
C ALA A 218 4.88 -20.58 13.46
N ILE A 219 4.15 -19.47 13.26
CA ILE A 219 2.79 -19.30 13.80
C ILE A 219 1.81 -20.26 13.13
N VAL A 220 1.88 -20.38 11.81
CA VAL A 220 1.04 -21.32 11.05
C VAL A 220 1.37 -22.76 11.42
N ASP A 221 2.65 -23.11 11.54
CA ASP A 221 3.09 -24.42 12.02
C ASP A 221 2.58 -24.71 13.43
N ASN A 222 2.53 -23.70 14.30
CA ASN A 222 1.96 -23.86 15.63
C ASN A 222 0.47 -24.20 15.57
N ILE A 223 -0.30 -23.47 14.75
CA ILE A 223 -1.71 -23.76 14.51
C ILE A 223 -1.87 -25.17 13.95
N LEU A 224 -1.04 -25.58 12.98
CA LEU A 224 -1.14 -26.89 12.35
C LEU A 224 -0.82 -28.05 13.29
N ASN A 225 0.03 -27.86 14.29
CA ASN A 225 0.43 -28.92 15.21
C ASN A 225 -0.43 -28.96 16.49
N GLU A 226 -0.88 -27.81 16.98
CA GLU A 226 -1.62 -27.70 18.25
C GLU A 226 -3.14 -27.73 18.06
N TYR A 227 -3.66 -27.45 16.85
CA TYR A 227 -5.09 -27.39 16.61
C TYR A 227 -5.69 -28.77 16.30
N ASP A 228 -6.35 -29.35 17.31
CA ASP A 228 -7.26 -30.49 17.14
C ASP A 228 -8.75 -30.08 17.23
N THR A 229 -9.13 -29.21 18.19
CA THR A 229 -10.53 -28.74 18.34
C THR A 229 -10.68 -27.42 19.12
N ASP A 230 -9.61 -26.87 19.69
CA ASP A 230 -9.69 -25.68 20.55
C ASP A 230 -9.46 -24.38 19.76
N ILE A 231 -10.48 -23.53 19.71
CA ILE A 231 -10.45 -22.21 19.05
C ILE A 231 -9.43 -21.27 19.73
N ALA A 232 -9.09 -21.50 21.01
CA ALA A 232 -8.12 -20.69 21.75
C ALA A 232 -6.72 -20.70 21.11
N VAL A 233 -6.37 -21.73 20.33
CA VAL A 233 -5.10 -21.78 19.57
C VAL A 233 -5.04 -20.63 18.56
N PHE A 234 -6.16 -20.33 17.87
CA PHE A 234 -6.25 -19.22 16.91
C PHE A 234 -6.22 -17.86 17.62
N ASP A 235 -6.85 -17.73 18.78
CA ASP A 235 -6.80 -16.51 19.59
C ASP A 235 -5.37 -16.17 20.01
N ASN A 236 -4.66 -17.15 20.57
CA ASN A 236 -3.27 -16.99 20.99
C ASN A 236 -2.36 -16.66 19.80
N ALA A 237 -2.52 -17.36 18.69
CA ALA A 237 -1.79 -17.08 17.46
C ALA A 237 -2.07 -15.65 16.96
N ALA A 238 -3.31 -15.17 17.05
CA ALA A 238 -3.70 -13.83 16.60
C ALA A 238 -3.08 -12.75 17.49
N LEU A 239 -3.05 -12.97 18.81
CA LEU A 239 -2.40 -12.07 19.77
C LEU A 239 -0.88 -11.99 19.51
N VAL A 240 -0.22 -13.13 19.33
CA VAL A 240 1.23 -13.17 19.02
C VAL A 240 1.51 -12.46 17.70
N LEU A 241 0.71 -12.73 16.66
CA LEU A 241 0.89 -12.12 15.35
C LEU A 241 0.69 -10.59 15.39
N ARG A 242 -0.35 -10.11 16.09
CA ARG A 242 -0.56 -8.66 16.30
C ARG A 242 0.65 -8.00 16.94
N GLY A 243 1.20 -8.60 18.02
CA GLY A 243 2.40 -8.06 18.66
C GLY A 243 3.62 -7.99 17.74
N ILE A 244 3.81 -8.97 16.85
CA ILE A 244 4.88 -8.93 15.84
C ILE A 244 4.63 -7.81 14.82
N ILE A 245 3.40 -7.64 14.36
CA ILE A 245 3.04 -6.59 13.39
C ILE A 245 3.26 -5.21 14.02
N ASP A 246 2.75 -4.98 15.22
CA ASP A 246 2.84 -3.69 15.91
C ASP A 246 4.30 -3.27 16.13
N THR A 247 5.14 -4.20 16.62
CA THR A 247 6.57 -3.93 16.86
C THR A 247 7.34 -3.63 15.57
N GLU A 248 7.00 -4.30 14.48
CA GLU A 248 7.61 -4.07 13.18
C GLU A 248 7.13 -2.78 12.53
N GLU A 249 5.85 -2.46 12.67
CA GLU A 249 5.26 -1.22 12.17
C GLU A 249 5.83 0.00 12.92
N ASP A 250 5.96 -0.06 14.25
CA ASP A 250 6.59 1.00 15.05
C ASP A 250 8.04 1.24 14.63
N ALA A 251 8.82 0.16 14.47
CA ALA A 251 10.20 0.24 14.02
C ALA A 251 10.30 0.82 12.60
N ALA A 252 9.47 0.34 11.68
CA ALA A 252 9.41 0.82 10.30
C ALA A 252 9.01 2.30 10.23
N ASN A 253 7.98 2.71 10.97
CA ASN A 253 7.53 4.10 11.05
C ASN A 253 8.62 5.03 11.59
N HIS A 254 9.42 4.56 12.55
CA HIS A 254 10.51 5.36 13.12
C HIS A 254 11.66 5.55 12.11
N VAL A 255 12.02 4.51 11.37
CA VAL A 255 13.02 4.58 10.29
C VAL A 255 12.51 5.41 9.13
N GLU A 256 11.27 5.20 8.71
CA GLU A 256 10.60 5.93 7.63
C GLU A 256 10.63 7.44 7.94
N LYS A 257 10.17 7.87 9.11
CA LYS A 257 10.21 9.30 9.53
C LYS A 257 11.62 9.89 9.50
N GLN A 258 12.64 9.12 9.84
CA GLN A 258 14.03 9.59 9.77
C GLN A 258 14.50 9.75 8.32
N GLN A 259 14.20 8.77 7.47
CA GLN A 259 14.56 8.82 6.05
C GLN A 259 13.83 9.93 5.33
N GLN A 260 12.53 10.08 5.58
CA GLN A 260 11.71 11.17 5.07
C GLN A 260 12.36 12.53 5.33
N LYS A 261 12.78 12.79 6.57
CA LYS A 261 13.50 14.01 6.94
C LYS A 261 14.81 14.18 6.16
N GLN A 262 15.60 13.12 6.04
CA GLN A 262 16.87 13.17 5.31
C GLN A 262 16.67 13.43 3.82
N ILE A 263 15.66 12.81 3.20
CA ILE A 263 15.39 12.96 1.77
C ILE A 263 14.93 14.38 1.47
N ILE A 264 13.97 14.92 2.24
CA ILE A 264 13.51 16.30 2.10
C ILE A 264 14.69 17.27 2.29
N GLN A 265 15.53 17.07 3.31
CA GLN A 265 16.71 17.93 3.55
C GLN A 265 17.72 17.87 2.40
N ASN A 266 18.01 16.68 1.88
CA ASN A 266 18.94 16.50 0.77
C ASN A 266 18.40 17.11 -0.52
N HIS A 267 17.10 16.94 -0.79
CA HIS A 267 16.43 17.58 -1.91
C HIS A 267 16.53 19.10 -1.80
N ALA A 268 16.16 19.67 -0.64
CA ALA A 268 16.25 21.09 -0.37
C ALA A 268 17.68 21.63 -0.56
N ARG A 269 18.71 20.92 -0.08
CA ARG A 269 20.13 21.29 -0.29
C ARG A 269 20.54 21.28 -1.77
N LYS A 270 20.08 20.29 -2.54
CA LYS A 270 20.31 20.22 -3.99
C LYS A 270 19.67 21.41 -4.70
N ILE A 271 18.44 21.78 -4.33
CA ILE A 271 17.74 22.96 -4.89
C ILE A 271 18.52 24.24 -4.57
N VAL A 272 18.88 24.47 -3.30
CA VAL A 272 19.66 25.64 -2.88
C VAL A 272 21.00 25.72 -3.63
N THR A 273 21.70 24.60 -3.78
CA THR A 273 22.99 24.55 -4.48
C THR A 273 22.83 24.81 -5.97
N THR A 274 21.77 24.30 -6.59
CA THR A 274 21.47 24.54 -8.01
C THR A 274 21.16 26.02 -8.25
N GLN A 275 20.31 26.62 -7.41
CA GLN A 275 20.02 28.05 -7.47
C GLN A 275 21.28 28.89 -7.22
N TYR A 276 22.09 28.50 -6.26
CA TYR A 276 23.36 29.17 -6.00
C TYR A 276 24.28 29.15 -7.23
N LYS A 277 24.40 28.00 -7.91
CA LYS A 277 25.22 27.88 -9.14
C LYS A 277 24.69 28.75 -10.28
N ILE A 278 23.37 28.88 -10.42
CA ILE A 278 22.74 29.75 -11.41
C ILE A 278 23.09 31.21 -11.10
N VAL A 279 22.83 31.65 -9.86
CA VAL A 279 23.03 33.05 -9.46
C VAL A 279 24.50 33.47 -9.42
N ALA A 280 25.41 32.54 -9.08
CA ALA A 280 26.85 32.78 -9.02
C ALA A 280 27.56 32.65 -10.38
N ARG A 281 26.84 32.29 -11.45
CA ARG A 281 27.43 32.15 -12.80
C ARG A 281 28.03 33.49 -13.23
N ASN A 282 29.27 33.47 -13.72
CA ASN A 282 30.03 34.64 -14.19
C ASN A 282 30.33 35.74 -13.14
N LYS A 283 30.13 35.50 -11.84
CA LYS A 283 30.36 36.49 -10.77
C LYS A 283 31.58 36.15 -9.92
N LYS A 284 32.41 37.16 -9.59
CA LYS A 284 33.51 36.99 -8.62
C LYS A 284 33.00 37.20 -7.20
N ILE A 285 33.29 36.24 -6.32
CA ILE A 285 32.90 36.30 -4.90
C ILE A 285 34.17 36.54 -4.06
N PRO A 286 34.27 37.69 -3.37
CA PRO A 286 35.41 38.00 -2.50
C PRO A 286 35.57 36.98 -1.36
N ASP A 287 36.82 36.64 -1.03
CA ASP A 287 37.16 35.66 0.02
C ASP A 287 36.54 36.02 1.38
N ASN A 288 36.48 37.32 1.71
CA ASN A 288 36.02 37.83 3.00
C ASN A 288 34.52 37.61 3.26
N ILE A 289 33.71 37.45 2.21
CA ILE A 289 32.23 37.37 2.28
C ILE A 289 31.73 35.99 1.84
N ARG A 290 32.66 35.13 1.40
CA ARG A 290 32.39 33.72 1.10
C ARG A 290 31.68 33.00 2.26
N PRO A 291 32.01 33.20 3.56
CA PRO A 291 31.28 32.55 4.65
C PRO A 291 29.83 33.02 4.76
N LEU A 292 29.56 34.32 4.60
CA LEU A 292 28.20 34.87 4.62
C LEU A 292 27.33 34.19 3.55
N ILE A 293 27.84 34.05 2.33
CA ILE A 293 27.09 33.52 1.20
C ILE A 293 27.00 31.98 1.24
N LEU A 294 28.13 31.28 1.42
CA LEU A 294 28.17 29.81 1.34
C LEU A 294 27.60 29.11 2.58
N LYS A 295 27.68 29.73 3.77
CA LYS A 295 27.27 29.12 5.04
C LYS A 295 25.97 29.73 5.57
N ASN A 296 25.93 31.05 5.72
CA ASN A 296 24.80 31.70 6.41
C ASN A 296 23.58 31.80 5.48
N TRP A 297 23.79 32.28 4.25
CA TRP A 297 22.73 32.42 3.27
C TRP A 297 22.18 31.08 2.77
N SER A 298 23.05 30.09 2.53
CA SER A 298 22.60 28.75 2.13
C SER A 298 21.68 28.11 3.19
N THR A 299 21.99 28.32 4.46
CA THR A 299 21.18 27.84 5.59
C THR A 299 19.86 28.61 5.74
N LEU A 300 19.86 29.93 5.49
CA LEU A 300 18.63 30.74 5.43
C LEU A 300 17.70 30.23 4.33
N MET A 301 18.23 30.05 3.12
CA MET A 301 17.48 29.51 1.98
C MET A 301 16.97 28.10 2.27
N LEU A 302 17.80 27.22 2.85
CA LEU A 302 17.38 25.88 3.25
C LEU A 302 16.21 25.91 4.23
N ASN A 303 16.27 26.77 5.26
CA ASN A 303 15.19 26.90 6.24
C ASN A 303 13.91 27.48 5.64
N ARG A 304 14.02 28.44 4.72
CA ARG A 304 12.87 29.00 4.00
C ARG A 304 12.22 27.98 3.09
N TYR A 305 13.01 27.20 2.36
CA TYR A 305 12.51 26.09 1.55
C TYR A 305 11.75 25.07 2.40
N LEU A 306 12.33 24.63 3.51
CA LEU A 306 11.71 23.63 4.39
C LEU A 306 10.42 24.14 5.07
N ARG A 307 10.27 25.45 5.26
CA ARG A 307 9.10 26.05 5.93
C ARG A 307 7.99 26.48 4.98
N PHE A 308 8.35 27.05 3.83
CA PHE A 308 7.41 27.72 2.93
C PHE A 308 7.37 27.11 1.53
N GLY A 309 8.33 26.25 1.17
CA GLY A 309 8.42 25.63 -0.15
C GLY A 309 9.01 26.54 -1.24
N ARG A 310 9.25 25.98 -2.43
CA ARG A 310 9.91 26.67 -3.56
C ARG A 310 9.06 27.79 -4.17
N GLY A 311 7.75 27.61 -4.22
CA GLY A 311 6.81 28.58 -4.81
C GLY A 311 6.50 29.78 -3.91
N SER A 312 7.05 29.83 -2.69
CA SER A 312 6.73 30.89 -1.73
C SER A 312 7.32 32.25 -2.12
N SER A 313 6.61 33.31 -1.73
CA SER A 313 7.10 34.68 -1.87
C SER A 313 8.39 34.88 -1.07
N GLN A 314 8.51 34.24 0.10
CA GLN A 314 9.68 34.30 0.96
C GLN A 314 10.91 33.65 0.31
N TRP A 315 10.75 32.50 -0.36
CA TRP A 315 11.85 31.89 -1.11
C TRP A 315 12.32 32.81 -2.25
N THR A 316 11.37 33.33 -3.02
CA THR A 316 11.64 34.21 -4.15
C THR A 316 12.35 35.49 -3.71
N GLN A 317 11.91 36.09 -2.59
CA GLN A 317 12.57 37.24 -1.97
C GLN A 317 14.02 36.94 -1.59
N SER A 318 14.30 35.77 -0.99
CA SER A 318 15.68 35.39 -0.65
C SER A 318 16.56 35.17 -1.88
N VAL A 319 16.01 34.65 -2.98
CA VAL A 319 16.75 34.52 -4.24
C VAL A 319 17.05 35.90 -4.84
N LEU A 320 16.07 36.81 -4.86
CA LEU A 320 16.23 38.17 -5.36
C LEU A 320 17.24 38.98 -4.53
N LEU A 321 17.17 38.88 -3.20
CA LEU A 321 18.15 39.52 -2.31
C LEU A 321 19.56 38.97 -2.54
N LEU A 322 19.73 37.66 -2.73
CA LEU A 322 21.03 37.07 -3.06
C LEU A 322 21.57 37.58 -4.38
N LYS A 323 20.72 37.69 -5.40
CA LYS A 323 21.07 38.22 -6.72
C LYS A 323 21.52 39.67 -6.63
N LEU A 324 20.75 40.50 -5.94
CA LEU A 324 21.04 41.92 -5.75
C LEU A 324 22.34 42.11 -4.96
N LEU A 325 22.53 41.33 -3.89
CA LEU A 325 23.78 41.28 -3.15
C LEU A 325 24.94 40.94 -4.07
N LEU A 326 24.87 39.86 -4.84
CA LEU A 326 25.95 39.44 -5.75
C LEU A 326 26.19 40.44 -6.90
N LYS A 327 25.17 41.18 -7.35
CA LYS A 327 25.28 42.26 -8.35
C LYS A 327 26.01 43.47 -7.77
N CYS A 328 25.67 43.90 -6.55
CA CYS A 328 26.35 45.00 -5.85
C CYS A 328 27.79 44.67 -5.43
N MET A 329 28.16 43.38 -5.44
CA MET A 329 29.47 42.87 -5.05
C MET A 329 30.47 42.73 -6.22
N GLN A 330 30.05 43.04 -7.45
CA GLN A 330 30.96 43.04 -8.60
C GLN A 330 31.81 44.32 -8.63
N PRO A 331 33.03 44.29 -9.18
CA PRO A 331 33.88 45.48 -9.27
C PRO A 331 33.18 46.57 -10.08
N ILE A 332 33.11 47.78 -9.51
CA ILE A 332 32.49 48.94 -10.14
C ILE A 332 33.41 49.46 -11.22
N LYS A 333 32.99 49.37 -12.48
CA LYS A 333 33.72 49.92 -13.63
C LYS A 333 33.06 51.20 -14.18
N PHE A 334 31.78 51.39 -13.88
CA PHE A 334 30.96 52.45 -14.49
C PHE A 334 30.18 53.28 -13.46
N LYS A 335 29.81 54.50 -13.84
CA LYS A 335 29.08 55.45 -12.97
C LYS A 335 27.65 55.01 -12.64
N SER A 336 26.98 54.28 -13.53
CA SER A 336 25.66 53.69 -13.29
C SER A 336 25.68 52.59 -12.21
N GLN A 337 26.73 51.75 -12.20
CA GLN A 337 26.96 50.74 -11.17
C GLN A 337 27.28 51.39 -9.82
N TYR A 338 28.06 52.47 -9.82
CA TYR A 338 28.32 53.27 -8.63
C TYR A 338 27.04 53.84 -8.02
N THR A 339 26.17 54.46 -8.83
CA THR A 339 24.89 54.98 -8.32
C THR A 339 23.98 53.89 -7.76
N MET A 340 24.00 52.69 -8.34
CA MET A 340 23.23 51.54 -7.85
C MET A 340 23.75 51.03 -6.50
N VAL A 341 25.07 50.86 -6.36
CA VAL A 341 25.69 50.40 -5.11
C VAL A 341 25.59 51.48 -4.03
N SER A 342 25.87 52.74 -4.37
CA SER A 342 25.81 53.87 -3.44
C SER A 342 24.39 54.09 -2.88
N ASN A 343 23.34 53.93 -3.70
CA ASN A 343 21.98 54.09 -3.21
C ASN A 343 21.46 52.87 -2.44
N ASN A 344 21.93 51.65 -2.78
CA ASN A 344 21.33 50.42 -2.24
C ASN A 344 22.16 49.72 -1.16
N HIS A 345 23.46 50.02 -0.98
CA HIS A 345 24.35 49.27 -0.08
C HIS A 345 23.89 49.26 1.40
N VAL A 346 23.31 50.36 1.90
CA VAL A 346 22.80 50.44 3.29
C VAL A 346 21.53 49.61 3.44
N VAL A 347 20.54 49.83 2.56
CA VAL A 347 19.26 49.13 2.58
C VAL A 347 19.44 47.63 2.37
N LEU A 348 20.41 47.23 1.53
CA LEU A 348 20.76 45.84 1.31
C LEU A 348 21.39 45.20 2.54
N ALA A 349 22.31 45.90 3.21
CA ALA A 349 22.94 45.38 4.42
C ALA A 349 21.93 45.24 5.56
N GLU A 350 20.97 46.16 5.69
CA GLU A 350 19.86 46.06 6.66
C GLU A 350 18.88 44.93 6.30
N SER A 351 18.49 44.81 5.02
CA SER A 351 17.60 43.73 4.58
C SER A 351 18.23 42.35 4.78
N VAL A 352 19.53 42.20 4.54
CA VAL A 352 20.29 40.96 4.80
C VAL A 352 20.38 40.68 6.30
N ASP A 353 20.53 41.71 7.14
CA ASP A 353 20.53 41.57 8.60
C ASP A 353 19.17 41.11 9.12
N ASP A 354 18.08 41.77 8.71
CA ASP A 354 16.72 41.40 9.09
C ASP A 354 16.37 39.96 8.71
N GLU A 355 16.77 39.56 7.50
CA GLU A 355 16.59 38.22 6.95
C GLU A 355 17.36 37.16 7.74
N LEU A 356 18.64 37.43 8.04
CA LEU A 356 19.48 36.51 8.81
C LEU A 356 19.11 36.49 10.30
N ALA A 357 18.62 37.60 10.86
CA ALA A 357 18.17 37.71 12.25
C ALA A 357 16.92 36.88 12.53
N GLN A 358 16.09 36.63 11.51
CA GLN A 358 14.95 35.70 11.60
C GLN A 358 15.38 34.22 11.69
N THR A 359 16.65 33.91 11.44
CA THR A 359 17.17 32.54 11.54
C THR A 359 17.73 32.25 12.93
N LYS A 360 17.76 30.97 13.34
CA LYS A 360 18.37 30.53 14.62
C LYS A 360 19.91 30.48 14.57
N GLN A 361 20.54 31.21 13.65
CA GLN A 361 22.00 31.20 13.49
C GLN A 361 22.69 32.03 14.58
N ASN A 362 24.02 31.88 14.68
CA ASN A 362 24.81 32.62 15.65
C ASN A 362 24.81 34.12 15.30
N LYS A 363 24.18 34.92 16.16
CA LYS A 363 24.05 36.38 16.01
C LYS A 363 25.39 37.11 15.98
N GLN A 364 26.42 36.59 16.67
CA GLN A 364 27.76 37.17 16.66
C GLN A 364 28.50 36.90 15.34
N ASP A 365 28.32 35.70 14.77
CA ASP A 365 28.88 35.33 13.46
C ASP A 365 28.25 36.22 12.37
N ILE A 366 26.92 36.38 12.37
CA ILE A 366 26.19 37.25 11.43
C ILE A 366 26.67 38.70 11.52
N SER A 367 26.75 39.27 12.73
CA SER A 367 27.19 40.66 12.93
C SER A 367 28.64 40.90 12.45
N SER A 368 29.54 39.94 12.68
CA SER A 368 30.93 40.03 12.18
C SER A 368 31.00 40.00 10.65
N GLN A 369 30.21 39.13 10.01
CA GLN A 369 30.15 39.01 8.56
C GLN A 369 29.46 40.23 7.91
N LEU A 370 28.47 40.83 8.56
CA LEU A 370 27.85 42.08 8.12
C LEU A 370 28.79 43.27 8.25
N THR A 371 29.64 43.30 9.29
CA THR A 371 30.67 44.33 9.42
C THR A 371 31.69 44.22 8.28
N LEU A 372 32.09 42.99 7.92
CA LEU A 372 32.94 42.72 6.76
C LEU A 372 32.26 43.07 5.42
N LEU A 373 30.94 42.86 5.32
CA LEU A 373 30.18 43.27 4.14
C LEU A 373 30.13 44.79 4.00
N LYS A 374 29.80 45.50 5.08
CA LYS A 374 29.77 46.97 5.12
C LYS A 374 31.14 47.56 4.81
N SER A 375 32.21 47.00 5.39
CA SER A 375 33.57 47.47 5.10
C SER A 375 33.96 47.23 3.64
N HIS A 376 33.58 46.09 3.07
CA HIS A 376 33.84 45.81 1.67
C HIS A 376 33.10 46.76 0.72
N PHE A 377 31.83 47.08 0.99
CA PHE A 377 31.12 48.11 0.22
C PHE A 377 31.80 49.47 0.33
N THR A 378 32.27 49.87 1.51
CA THR A 378 33.00 51.14 1.67
C THR A 378 34.34 51.14 0.93
N THR A 379 35.06 50.01 0.86
CA THR A 379 36.30 49.89 0.07
C THR A 379 36.02 49.95 -1.42
N ILE A 380 35.02 49.23 -1.92
CA ILE A 380 34.63 49.27 -3.34
C ILE A 380 34.25 50.70 -3.74
N ILE A 381 33.46 51.40 -2.92
CA ILE A 381 33.05 52.79 -3.18
C ILE A 381 34.24 53.76 -3.10
N GLY A 382 35.19 53.51 -2.20
CA GLY A 382 36.39 54.33 -1.99
C GLY A 382 37.46 54.20 -3.08
N ASP A 383 37.62 53.02 -3.67
CA ASP A 383 38.61 52.72 -4.71
C ASP A 383 38.11 53.00 -6.15
N CYS A 384 36.96 53.65 -6.31
CA CYS A 384 36.36 53.94 -7.62
C CYS A 384 37.07 55.07 -8.37
N ASP A 385 38.00 54.71 -9.27
CA ASP A 385 38.52 55.62 -10.30
C ASP A 385 37.72 55.45 -11.60
N PHE A 386 36.91 56.46 -11.97
CA PHE A 386 36.12 56.41 -13.20
C PHE A 386 37.03 56.67 -14.41
N GLN A 387 37.35 55.63 -15.18
CA GLN A 387 37.92 55.82 -16.52
C GLN A 387 36.79 56.10 -17.52
N GLU A 388 36.91 57.19 -18.29
CA GLU A 388 36.04 57.44 -19.45
C GLU A 388 36.43 56.46 -20.57
N ILE A 389 35.53 55.53 -20.91
CA ILE A 389 35.70 54.56 -22.01
C ILE A 389 34.45 54.54 -22.91
N ASP A 390 34.71 54.19 -24.18
CA ASP A 390 33.89 54.16 -25.40
C ASP A 390 32.44 53.63 -25.25
N ASP A 391 31.53 54.20 -26.05
CA ASP A 391 30.08 53.96 -26.01
C ASP A 391 29.68 52.50 -26.35
N ASN A 392 30.57 51.75 -27.00
CA ASN A 392 30.39 50.31 -27.25
C ASN A 392 30.50 49.45 -25.96
N GLU A 393 31.32 49.84 -24.98
CA GLU A 393 31.38 49.14 -23.69
C GLU A 393 30.20 49.50 -22.78
N LYS A 394 29.64 50.71 -22.92
CA LYS A 394 28.39 51.10 -22.24
C LYS A 394 27.22 50.21 -22.67
N GLN A 395 27.04 49.98 -23.98
CA GLN A 395 25.97 49.13 -24.51
C GLN A 395 26.10 47.64 -24.12
N ARG A 396 27.32 47.09 -24.08
CA ARG A 396 27.55 45.71 -23.59
C ARG A 396 27.19 45.55 -22.11
N THR A 397 27.44 46.58 -21.31
CA THR A 397 27.21 46.54 -19.86
C THR A 397 25.76 46.88 -19.49
N GLU A 398 25.08 47.75 -20.24
CA GLU A 398 23.62 47.94 -20.11
C GLU A 398 22.86 46.62 -20.32
N ASN A 399 23.31 45.77 -21.25
CA ASN A 399 22.76 44.42 -21.41
C ASN A 399 23.06 43.48 -20.22
N GLU A 400 24.19 43.63 -19.52
CA GLU A 400 24.49 42.90 -18.26
C GLU A 400 23.78 43.51 -17.03
N LEU A 401 23.35 44.77 -17.12
CA LEU A 401 22.62 45.51 -16.09
C LEU A 401 21.09 45.34 -16.20
N ASN A 402 20.56 44.84 -17.33
CA ASN A 402 19.13 44.66 -17.57
C ASN A 402 18.45 43.85 -16.44
N LEU A 403 17.36 44.40 -15.91
CA LEU A 403 16.46 43.73 -14.97
C LEU A 403 15.56 42.69 -15.66
N ASP A 404 15.49 42.70 -16.99
CA ASP A 404 14.66 41.76 -17.75
C ASP A 404 15.11 40.30 -17.56
N ASP A 405 16.41 40.06 -17.32
CA ASP A 405 16.96 38.72 -17.07
C ASP A 405 16.42 38.13 -15.74
N ASP A 406 16.06 38.98 -14.78
CA ASP A 406 15.45 38.58 -13.50
C ASP A 406 13.97 38.18 -13.63
N GLU A 407 13.22 38.78 -14.57
CA GLU A 407 11.84 38.39 -14.88
C GLU A 407 11.79 37.05 -15.61
N THR A 408 12.70 36.79 -16.56
CA THR A 408 12.80 35.51 -17.28
C THR A 408 13.10 34.35 -16.33
N GLU A 409 14.05 34.47 -15.41
CA GLU A 409 14.35 33.41 -14.44
C GLU A 409 13.22 33.19 -13.41
N LEU A 410 12.50 34.26 -13.03
CA LEU A 410 11.29 34.12 -12.20
C LEU A 410 10.19 33.36 -12.93
N LEU A 411 10.03 33.62 -14.24
CA LEU A 411 9.12 32.89 -15.11
C LEU A 411 9.54 31.42 -15.22
N GLU A 412 10.83 31.12 -15.36
CA GLU A 412 11.33 29.74 -15.42
C GLU A 412 11.08 28.97 -14.12
N ILE A 413 11.25 29.59 -12.95
CA ILE A 413 10.94 28.95 -11.67
C ILE A 413 9.43 28.66 -11.57
N LYS A 414 8.57 29.62 -11.95
CA LYS A 414 7.11 29.43 -11.96
C LYS A 414 6.69 28.34 -12.95
N GLN A 415 7.25 28.34 -14.16
CA GLN A 415 7.00 27.32 -15.17
C GLN A 415 7.46 25.93 -14.74
N GLN A 416 8.56 25.81 -13.98
CA GLN A 416 9.00 24.52 -13.44
C GLN A 416 8.05 23.98 -12.39
N VAL A 417 7.51 24.85 -11.52
CA VAL A 417 6.49 24.47 -10.52
C VAL A 417 5.20 24.05 -11.23
N GLU A 418 4.74 24.82 -12.20
CA GLU A 418 3.53 24.51 -12.98
C GLU A 418 3.67 23.21 -13.78
N LYS A 419 4.83 22.97 -14.40
CA LYS A 419 5.13 21.68 -15.03
C LYS A 419 5.06 20.54 -14.03
N ALA A 420 5.67 20.69 -12.84
CA ALA A 420 5.61 19.64 -11.81
C ALA A 420 4.17 19.37 -11.33
N GLU A 421 3.34 20.40 -11.20
CA GLU A 421 1.91 20.27 -10.88
C GLU A 421 1.13 19.54 -11.99
N GLN A 422 1.39 19.85 -13.26
CA GLN A 422 0.80 19.14 -14.39
C GLN A 422 1.16 17.65 -14.37
N LYS A 423 2.41 17.31 -14.12
CA LYS A 423 2.87 15.91 -13.97
C LYS A 423 2.13 15.18 -12.85
N LEU A 424 1.98 15.83 -11.71
CA LEU A 424 1.25 15.28 -10.56
C LEU A 424 -0.24 15.10 -10.84
N SER A 425 -0.85 15.96 -11.66
CA SER A 425 -2.27 15.85 -12.05
C SER A 425 -2.56 14.62 -12.92
N MET A 426 -1.55 14.04 -13.57
CA MET A 426 -1.68 12.81 -14.35
C MET A 426 -1.69 11.55 -13.47
N LEU A 427 -1.36 11.66 -12.18
CA LEU A 427 -1.44 10.53 -11.25
C LEU A 427 -2.91 10.16 -10.98
N ALA A 428 -3.18 8.87 -10.85
CA ALA A 428 -4.50 8.39 -10.46
C ALA A 428 -4.90 8.96 -9.08
N SER A 429 -6.18 9.29 -8.90
CA SER A 429 -6.74 9.85 -7.65
C SER A 429 -6.50 8.99 -6.41
N ASP A 430 -6.22 7.71 -6.62
CA ASP A 430 -5.97 6.73 -5.57
C ASP A 430 -4.51 6.72 -5.10
N THR A 431 -3.63 7.48 -5.78
CA THR A 431 -2.21 7.56 -5.46
C THR A 431 -1.99 8.43 -4.22
N LYS A 432 -1.89 7.80 -3.05
CA LYS A 432 -1.68 8.50 -1.78
C LYS A 432 -0.42 8.02 -1.05
N PRO A 433 0.32 8.92 -0.36
CA PRO A 433 1.34 8.52 0.59
C PRO A 433 0.78 7.52 1.60
N GLY A 434 1.51 6.45 1.87
CA GLY A 434 1.10 5.34 2.72
C GLY A 434 0.62 4.11 1.97
N ALA A 435 0.16 4.24 0.71
CA ALA A 435 -0.32 3.12 -0.08
C ALA A 435 0.83 2.21 -0.57
N TRP A 436 0.51 0.93 -0.73
CA TRP A 436 1.43 -0.10 -1.22
C TRP A 436 1.23 -0.36 -2.70
N TYR A 437 2.33 -0.57 -3.41
CA TYR A 437 2.35 -0.82 -4.85
C TYR A 437 3.29 -1.97 -5.19
N GLU A 438 2.92 -2.74 -6.21
CA GLU A 438 3.86 -3.54 -6.97
C GLU A 438 4.51 -2.64 -8.01
N VAL A 439 5.76 -2.26 -7.76
CA VAL A 439 6.49 -1.29 -8.57
C VAL A 439 7.43 -2.01 -9.53
N TYR A 440 7.35 -1.64 -10.81
CA TYR A 440 8.26 -2.09 -11.84
C TYR A 440 9.68 -1.52 -11.64
N THR A 441 10.69 -2.41 -11.61
CA THR A 441 12.09 -2.04 -11.37
C THR A 441 13.00 -2.18 -12.60
N GLY A 442 12.43 -2.31 -13.80
CA GLY A 442 13.12 -2.40 -15.10
C GLY A 442 12.99 -3.78 -15.77
N GLU A 443 13.39 -3.87 -17.04
CA GLU A 443 13.11 -5.00 -17.99
C GLU A 443 13.67 -6.38 -17.59
N ASN A 444 14.40 -6.50 -16.48
CA ASN A 444 15.01 -7.76 -16.06
C ASN A 444 15.02 -7.96 -14.54
N LYS A 445 14.15 -7.25 -13.80
CA LYS A 445 14.03 -7.39 -12.36
C LYS A 445 12.58 -7.64 -11.97
N ALA A 446 12.38 -8.57 -11.04
CA ALA A 446 11.06 -8.86 -10.50
C ALA A 446 10.38 -7.59 -9.96
N LEU A 447 9.06 -7.53 -10.09
CA LEU A 447 8.22 -6.54 -9.43
C LEU A 447 8.52 -6.54 -7.93
N ARG A 448 8.61 -5.36 -7.32
CA ARG A 448 8.86 -5.23 -5.89
C ARG A 448 7.69 -4.57 -5.21
N ARG A 449 7.27 -5.14 -4.09
CA ARG A 449 6.24 -4.55 -3.22
C ARG A 449 6.85 -3.45 -2.38
N LEU A 450 6.42 -2.21 -2.61
CA LEU A 450 6.96 -1.03 -1.97
C LEU A 450 5.84 -0.09 -1.52
N LYS A 451 6.09 0.63 -0.42
CA LYS A 451 5.20 1.64 0.11
C LYS A 451 5.58 3.01 -0.44
N LEU A 452 4.61 3.76 -0.95
CA LEU A 452 4.84 5.16 -1.33
C LEU A 452 4.95 6.00 -0.06
N SER A 453 6.14 6.53 0.22
CA SER A 453 6.39 7.26 1.48
C SER A 453 6.16 8.76 1.34
N ILE A 454 6.72 9.37 0.29
CA ILE A 454 6.68 10.81 0.06
C ILE A 454 6.51 11.11 -1.42
N ILE A 455 5.78 12.19 -1.70
CA ILE A 455 5.74 12.86 -2.98
C ILE A 455 6.45 14.21 -2.83
N LEU A 456 7.50 14.44 -3.62
CA LEU A 456 8.20 15.72 -3.70
C LEU A 456 7.53 16.58 -4.76
N ASN A 457 6.62 17.46 -4.34
CA ASN A 457 5.77 18.21 -5.27
C ASN A 457 6.57 19.08 -6.25
N ASP A 458 7.59 19.78 -5.78
CA ASP A 458 8.40 20.69 -6.60
C ASP A 458 9.21 20.00 -7.72
N ALA A 459 9.41 18.69 -7.59
CA ALA A 459 10.18 17.88 -8.54
C ALA A 459 9.31 16.81 -9.23
N ALA A 460 8.04 16.69 -8.87
CA ALA A 460 7.15 15.60 -9.26
C ALA A 460 7.80 14.21 -9.07
N GLN A 461 8.50 13.99 -7.94
CA GLN A 461 9.20 12.74 -7.66
C GLN A 461 8.50 11.95 -6.55
N LEU A 462 8.32 10.66 -6.79
CA LEU A 462 7.73 9.67 -5.89
C LEU A 462 8.86 8.86 -5.23
N ILE A 463 8.82 8.77 -3.90
CA ILE A 463 9.82 8.04 -3.10
C ILE A 463 9.17 6.79 -2.52
N PHE A 464 9.73 5.64 -2.86
CA PHE A 464 9.25 4.34 -2.40
C PHE A 464 10.19 3.73 -1.37
N VAL A 465 9.62 3.21 -0.30
CA VAL A 465 10.32 2.55 0.80
C VAL A 465 9.93 1.07 0.89
N ASP A 466 10.82 0.27 1.47
CA ASP A 466 10.52 -1.11 1.83
C ASP A 466 9.71 -1.19 3.13
N ARG A 467 9.41 -2.42 3.56
CA ARG A 467 8.72 -2.74 4.81
C ARG A 467 9.41 -2.22 6.06
N LYS A 468 10.72 -1.97 6.02
CA LYS A 468 11.51 -1.43 7.15
C LYS A 468 11.59 0.10 7.11
N GLY A 469 10.88 0.76 6.18
CA GLY A 469 10.93 2.20 6.00
C GLY A 469 12.20 2.68 5.29
N ILE A 470 12.92 1.80 4.60
CA ILE A 470 14.15 2.12 3.87
C ILE A 470 13.84 2.42 2.40
N LYS A 471 14.29 3.56 1.89
CA LYS A 471 14.16 4.00 0.51
C LYS A 471 14.84 3.01 -0.43
N VAL A 472 14.07 2.50 -1.38
CA VAL A 472 14.54 1.55 -2.40
C VAL A 472 14.66 2.23 -3.76
N ILE A 473 13.67 3.01 -4.17
CA ILE A 473 13.61 3.61 -5.51
C ILE A 473 12.94 4.99 -5.47
N GLU A 474 13.39 5.86 -6.38
CA GLU A 474 12.80 7.16 -6.68
C GLU A 474 12.31 7.11 -8.13
N LYS A 475 11.09 7.56 -8.40
CA LYS A 475 10.49 7.61 -9.76
C LYS A 475 9.88 8.98 -10.04
N ASP A 476 9.86 9.39 -11.30
CA ASP A 476 9.12 10.58 -11.74
C ASP A 476 7.62 10.26 -11.83
N ALA A 477 6.77 11.24 -11.52
CA ALA A 477 5.32 11.09 -11.54
C ALA A 477 4.79 10.69 -12.92
N ASP A 478 5.36 11.22 -14.01
CA ASP A 478 4.92 10.89 -15.38
C ASP A 478 5.29 9.46 -15.79
N GLU A 479 6.44 9.00 -15.33
CA GLU A 479 6.89 7.63 -15.57
C GLU A 479 5.97 6.66 -14.83
N PHE A 480 5.70 6.93 -13.56
CA PHE A 480 4.84 6.08 -12.74
C PHE A 480 3.38 6.10 -13.19
N ALA A 481 2.84 7.26 -13.59
CA ALA A 481 1.49 7.37 -14.15
C ALA A 481 1.32 6.50 -15.40
N ARG A 482 2.32 6.52 -16.31
CA ARG A 482 2.34 5.63 -17.49
C ARG A 482 2.48 4.17 -17.10
N GLU A 483 3.30 3.84 -16.10
CA GLU A 483 3.42 2.46 -15.64
C GLU A 483 2.12 1.90 -15.06
N ILE A 484 1.34 2.72 -14.37
CA ILE A 484 0.00 2.33 -13.90
C ILE A 484 -0.95 2.16 -15.09
N ALA A 485 -0.97 3.11 -16.03
CA ALA A 485 -1.82 3.03 -17.22
C ALA A 485 -1.49 1.81 -18.11
N ASP A 486 -0.21 1.44 -18.20
CA ASP A 486 0.28 0.27 -18.94
C ASP A 486 0.11 -1.06 -18.16
N ASN A 487 -0.49 -1.04 -16.95
CA ASN A 487 -0.60 -2.19 -16.04
C ASN A 487 0.75 -2.83 -15.62
N ARG A 488 1.86 -2.09 -15.74
CA ARG A 488 3.21 -2.53 -15.32
C ARG A 488 3.45 -2.36 -13.82
N SER A 489 2.82 -1.36 -13.22
CA SER A 489 2.80 -1.16 -11.77
C SER A 489 1.35 -1.19 -11.29
N ARG A 490 1.08 -1.81 -10.13
CA ARG A 490 -0.28 -1.99 -9.61
C ARG A 490 -0.39 -1.56 -8.16
N ILE A 491 -1.55 -1.05 -7.78
CA ILE A 491 -1.87 -0.77 -6.38
C ILE A 491 -2.21 -2.09 -5.67
N ILE A 492 -1.69 -2.28 -4.46
CA ILE A 492 -2.07 -3.39 -3.59
C ILE A 492 -3.24 -2.89 -2.75
N ALA A 493 -4.42 -3.46 -2.99
CA ALA A 493 -5.65 -3.03 -2.32
C ALA A 493 -5.60 -3.31 -0.80
N ASP A 494 -6.26 -2.44 -0.03
CA ASP A 494 -6.34 -2.51 1.43
C ASP A 494 -7.71 -3.05 1.88
N HIS A 495 -8.13 -4.20 1.35
CA HIS A 495 -9.35 -4.88 1.79
C HIS A 495 -9.03 -6.07 2.71
N SER A 496 -10.01 -6.42 3.55
CA SER A 496 -10.03 -7.72 4.25
C SER A 496 -10.00 -8.82 3.20
N THR A 497 -8.99 -9.67 3.24
CA THR A 497 -8.80 -10.74 2.24
C THR A 497 -9.86 -11.81 2.40
N PHE A 498 -10.25 -12.11 3.64
CA PHE A 498 -11.36 -13.00 3.92
C PHE A 498 -12.69 -12.46 3.38
N ASP A 499 -13.04 -11.20 3.65
CA ASP A 499 -14.34 -10.66 3.22
C ASP A 499 -14.40 -10.42 1.71
N HIS A 500 -13.27 -10.11 1.07
CA HIS A 500 -13.20 -9.99 -0.38
C HIS A 500 -13.47 -11.35 -1.05
N ALA A 501 -12.82 -12.41 -0.58
CA ALA A 501 -13.09 -13.77 -1.03
C ALA A 501 -14.55 -14.17 -0.76
N LEU A 502 -15.10 -13.79 0.41
CA LEU A 502 -16.50 -14.04 0.75
C LEU A 502 -17.45 -13.39 -0.24
N GLY A 503 -17.20 -12.13 -0.59
CA GLY A 503 -17.95 -11.42 -1.60
C GLY A 503 -17.85 -12.06 -2.98
N MET A 504 -16.67 -12.54 -3.39
CA MET A 504 -16.47 -13.22 -4.67
C MET A 504 -17.23 -14.54 -4.75
N VAL A 505 -17.17 -15.37 -3.70
CA VAL A 505 -17.88 -16.65 -3.64
C VAL A 505 -19.39 -16.44 -3.66
N ILE A 506 -19.91 -15.47 -2.90
CA ILE A 506 -21.33 -15.13 -2.91
C ILE A 506 -21.76 -14.55 -4.25
N GLY A 507 -20.94 -13.69 -4.86
CA GLY A 507 -21.16 -13.18 -6.20
C GLY A 507 -21.24 -14.30 -7.23
N ALA A 508 -20.37 -15.30 -7.13
CA ALA A 508 -20.40 -16.51 -7.97
C ALA A 508 -21.52 -17.50 -7.61
N ILE A 509 -22.24 -17.27 -6.52
CA ILE A 509 -23.42 -18.06 -6.14
C ILE A 509 -24.71 -17.34 -6.56
N ALA A 510 -24.67 -16.01 -6.63
CA ALA A 510 -25.80 -15.15 -6.94
C ALA A 510 -25.86 -14.73 -8.42
N ALA A 511 -24.76 -14.84 -9.15
CA ALA A 511 -24.70 -14.78 -10.61
C ALA A 511 -25.20 -16.10 -11.20
#